data_AF-A0A396HK44-F1
#
_entry.id   AF-A0A396HK44-F1
#
_cell.length_a   1.000
_cell.length_b   1.000
_cell.length_c   1.000
_cell.angle_alpha   90.00
_cell.angle_beta   90.00
_cell.angle_gamma   90.00
#
_symmetry.space_group_name_H-M   'P 1'
#
loop_
_entity.id
_entity.type
_entity.pdbx_description
1 polymer ?
#
loop_
_entity_poly.entity_id
_entity_poly.type
_entity_poly.pdbx_seq_one_letter_code
_entity_poly.pdbx_strand_id
1 'polypeptide(L)'
;MVHERDRYMSHTLLTVARKSRTVVAVVGEGHLEGIKKNWKQPIEIQELQELCTIPPPKPAIPAMRLFAILCIVVAGVTIISTIYH
;
A
#
# COMPACT_ATOMS: atom_id res chain seq x y z
N MET A 1 4.13 -2.68 3.27
CA MET A 1 3.54 -3.99 2.92
C MET A 1 3.88 -5.12 3.90
N VAL A 2 5.14 -5.42 4.26
CA VAL A 2 5.39 -6.47 5.29
C VAL A 2 4.98 -5.99 6.69
N HIS A 3 5.35 -4.74 7.05
CA HIS A 3 5.05 -4.17 8.37
C HIS A 3 3.55 -4.14 8.73
N GLU A 4 2.69 -3.73 7.80
CA GLU A 4 1.23 -3.72 7.96
C GLU A 4 0.69 -5.14 8.25
N ARG A 5 1.17 -6.13 7.51
CA ARG A 5 0.79 -7.54 7.68
C ARG A 5 1.26 -8.07 9.03
N ASP A 6 2.47 -7.73 9.46
CA ASP A 6 2.99 -8.14 10.78
C ASP A 6 2.17 -7.54 11.93
N ARG A 7 1.76 -6.27 11.78
CA ARG A 7 0.93 -5.55 12.76
C ARG A 7 -0.45 -6.20 12.88
N TYR A 8 -1.07 -6.53 11.74
CA TYR A 8 -2.34 -7.28 11.70
C TYR A 8 -2.23 -8.68 12.32
N MET A 9 -1.19 -9.45 11.99
CA MET A 9 -0.97 -10.79 12.56
C MET A 9 -0.77 -10.73 14.07
N SER A 10 0.05 -9.78 14.57
CA SER A 10 0.24 -9.57 16.02
C SER A 10 -1.07 -9.29 16.74
N HIS A 11 -1.89 -8.37 16.23
CA HIS A 11 -3.19 -8.04 16.80
C HIS A 11 -4.17 -9.22 16.81
N THR A 12 -4.20 -9.98 15.71
CA THR A 12 -5.04 -11.18 15.60
C THR A 12 -4.65 -12.21 16.65
N LEU A 13 -3.35 -12.48 16.80
CA LEU A 13 -2.82 -13.40 17.81
C LEU A 13 -3.14 -12.94 19.23
N LEU A 14 -2.99 -11.65 19.53
CA LEU A 14 -3.36 -11.07 20.83
C LEU A 14 -4.86 -11.20 21.11
N THR A 15 -5.70 -11.02 20.11
CA THR A 15 -7.16 -11.17 20.24
C THR A 15 -7.55 -12.59 20.61
N VAL A 16 -6.90 -13.60 20.01
CA VAL A 16 -7.09 -15.00 20.37
C VAL A 16 -6.51 -15.30 21.75
N ALA A 17 -5.28 -14.83 22.04
CA ALA A 17 -4.61 -15.04 23.33
C ALA A 17 -5.36 -14.43 24.52
N ARG A 18 -6.14 -13.35 24.31
CA ARG A 18 -7.02 -12.79 25.35
C ARG A 18 -8.17 -13.72 25.76
N LYS A 19 -8.55 -14.65 24.88
CA LYS A 19 -9.68 -15.57 25.07
C LYS A 19 -9.23 -17.00 25.43
N SER A 20 -7.92 -17.26 25.51
CA SER A 20 -7.39 -18.62 25.64
C SER A 20 -6.16 -18.64 26.55
N ARG A 21 -5.99 -19.71 27.34
CA ARG A 21 -4.86 -19.83 28.29
C ARG A 21 -3.50 -19.97 27.58
N THR A 22 -3.47 -20.64 26.43
CA THR A 22 -2.28 -20.89 25.63
C THR A 22 -2.65 -20.88 24.15
N VAL A 23 -1.82 -20.27 23.30
CA VAL A 23 -1.99 -20.23 21.84
C VAL A 23 -0.70 -20.66 21.19
N VAL A 24 -0.78 -21.53 20.19
CA VAL A 24 0.33 -21.89 19.31
C VAL A 24 -0.04 -21.43 17.91
N ALA A 25 0.88 -20.70 17.26
CA ALA A 25 0.68 -20.20 15.91
C ALA A 25 1.81 -20.68 15.01
N VAL A 26 1.46 -21.18 13.83
CA VAL A 26 2.41 -21.48 12.77
C VAL A 26 2.46 -20.27 11.85
N VAL A 27 3.63 -19.65 11.76
CA VAL A 27 3.86 -18.44 10.96
C VAL A 27 5.06 -18.63 10.04
N GLY A 28 5.07 -17.94 8.90
CA GLY A 28 6.24 -17.90 8.04
C GLY A 28 7.41 -17.19 8.72
N GLU A 29 8.63 -17.69 8.50
CA GLU A 29 9.86 -17.16 9.12
C GLU A 29 10.01 -15.64 8.92
N GLY A 30 9.74 -15.15 7.71
CA GLY A 30 9.84 -13.72 7.37
C GLY A 30 8.89 -12.79 8.16
N HIS A 31 7.88 -13.34 8.83
CA HIS A 31 6.95 -12.58 9.67
C HIS A 31 7.25 -12.68 11.17
N LEU A 32 8.10 -13.63 11.59
CA LEU A 32 8.33 -13.93 13.01
C LEU A 32 8.85 -12.70 13.77
N GLU A 33 9.89 -12.06 13.26
CA GLU A 33 10.50 -10.89 13.92
C GLU A 33 9.58 -9.67 13.90
N GLY A 34 8.82 -9.50 12.81
CA GLY A 34 7.82 -8.43 12.70
C GLY A 34 6.69 -8.58 13.73
N ILE A 35 6.17 -9.80 13.90
CA ILE A 35 5.13 -10.10 14.90
C ILE A 35 5.66 -9.84 16.31
N LYS A 36 6.87 -10.31 16.64
CA LYS A 36 7.50 -10.06 17.95
C LYS A 36 7.66 -8.55 18.21
N LYS A 37 8.15 -7.80 17.23
CA LYS A 37 8.34 -6.34 17.34
C LYS A 37 7.03 -5.61 17.61
N ASN A 38 5.94 -6.02 16.97
CA ASN A 38 4.61 -5.43 17.14
C ASN A 38 3.80 -6.06 18.28
N TRP A 39 4.38 -6.94 19.10
CA TRP A 39 3.65 -7.64 20.16
C TRP A 39 3.16 -6.68 21.25
N LYS A 40 1.91 -6.84 21.68
CA LYS A 40 1.19 -6.00 22.66
C LYS A 40 1.11 -4.50 22.32
N GLN A 41 1.46 -4.10 21.11
CA GLN A 41 1.27 -2.71 20.70
C GLN A 41 -0.22 -2.42 20.49
N PRO A 42 -0.73 -1.27 20.96
CA PRO A 42 -2.10 -0.86 20.68
C PRO A 42 -2.26 -0.58 19.18
N ILE A 43 -3.43 -0.93 18.65
CA ILE A 43 -3.85 -0.54 17.30
C ILE A 43 -5.23 0.07 17.44
N GLU A 44 -5.42 1.25 16.84
CA GLU A 44 -6.73 1.89 16.82
C GLU A 44 -7.66 1.15 15.85
N ILE A 45 -8.97 1.15 16.13
CA ILE A 45 -9.95 0.45 15.30
C ILE A 45 -9.95 1.01 13.86
N GLN A 46 -9.73 2.32 13.72
CA GLN A 46 -9.60 2.99 12.43
C GLN A 46 -8.39 2.46 11.65
N GLU A 47 -7.23 2.32 12.29
CA GLU A 47 -6.03 1.77 11.66
C GLU A 47 -6.23 0.31 11.24
N LEU A 48 -6.95 -0.51 12.02
CA LEU A 48 -7.30 -1.88 11.62
C LEU A 48 -8.19 -1.91 10.38
N GLN A 49 -9.14 -0.97 10.30
CA GLN A 49 -10.04 -0.87 9.16
C GLN A 49 -9.27 -0.45 7.90
N GLU A 50 -8.33 0.48 8.02
CA GLU A 50 -7.43 0.87 6.93
C GLU A 50 -6.56 -0.29 6.46
N LEU A 51 -5.98 -1.06 7.39
CA LEU A 51 -5.19 -2.26 7.07
C LEU A 51 -6.00 -3.32 6.29
N CYS A 52 -7.31 -3.39 6.52
CA CYS A 52 -8.20 -4.34 5.85
C CYS A 52 -8.85 -3.77 4.58
N THR A 53 -8.61 -2.50 4.26
CA THR A 53 -9.22 -1.83 3.10
C THR A 53 -8.33 -1.95 1.88
N ILE A 54 -8.92 -2.24 0.73
CA ILE A 54 -8.20 -2.24 -0.55
C ILE A 54 -7.96 -0.79 -0.94
N PRO A 55 -6.69 -0.37 -1.20
CA PRO A 55 -6.42 1.00 -1.60
C PRO A 55 -7.20 1.34 -2.88
N PRO A 56 -7.76 2.57 -2.99
CA PRO A 56 -8.47 2.97 -4.17
C PRO A 56 -7.55 2.89 -5.40
N PRO A 57 -8.10 2.59 -6.59
CA PRO A 57 -7.30 2.59 -7.81
C PRO A 57 -6.65 3.96 -7.97
N LYS A 58 -5.39 3.97 -8.46
CA LYS A 58 -4.68 5.21 -8.75
C LYS A 58 -5.54 6.07 -9.67
N PRO A 59 -5.63 7.39 -9.43
CA PRO A 59 -6.44 8.27 -10.27
C PRO A 59 -5.97 8.14 -11.72
N ALA A 60 -6.92 7.92 -12.63
CA ALA A 60 -6.64 7.92 -14.05
C ALA A 60 -6.06 9.29 -14.46
N ILE A 61 -5.12 9.28 -15.41
CA ILE A 61 -4.60 10.53 -15.98
C ILE A 61 -5.79 11.22 -16.67
N PRO A 62 -6.14 12.46 -16.32
CA PRO A 62 -7.26 13.15 -16.94
C PRO A 62 -6.99 13.35 -18.44
N ALA A 63 -8.03 13.19 -19.27
CA ALA A 63 -7.93 13.31 -20.73
C ALA A 63 -7.29 14.64 -21.17
N MET A 64 -7.52 15.72 -20.42
CA MET A 64 -6.91 17.03 -20.67
C MET A 64 -5.38 17.02 -20.54
N ARG A 65 -4.81 16.23 -19.62
CA ARG A 65 -3.35 16.08 -19.51
C ARG A 65 -2.78 15.28 -20.68
N LEU A 66 -3.48 14.22 -21.12
CA LEU A 66 -3.08 13.47 -22.31
C LEU A 66 -3.10 14.35 -23.56
N PHE A 67 -4.15 15.18 -23.70
CA PHE A 67 -4.27 16.14 -24.79
C PHE A 67 -3.15 17.19 -24.76
N ALA A 68 -2.85 17.75 -23.59
CA ALA A 68 -1.75 18.70 -23.44
C ALA A 68 -0.39 18.09 -23.84
N ILE A 69 -0.11 16.85 -23.41
CA ILE A 69 1.11 16.14 -23.81
C ILE A 69 1.15 15.97 -25.34
N LEU A 70 0.05 15.58 -25.96
CA LEU A 70 -0.04 15.42 -27.41
C LEU A 70 0.23 16.75 -28.14
N CYS A 71 -0.37 17.86 -27.69
CA CYS A 71 -0.14 19.19 -28.27
C CYS A 71 1.33 19.62 -28.16
N ILE A 72 1.99 19.35 -27.03
CA ILE A 72 3.41 19.68 -26.83
C ILE A 72 4.29 18.89 -27.80
N VAL A 73 4.02 17.59 -27.97
CA VAL A 73 4.76 16.74 -28.91
C VAL A 73 4.59 17.23 -30.35
N VAL A 74 3.35 17.51 -30.77
CA VAL A 74 3.06 18.03 -32.12
C VAL A 74 3.76 19.38 -32.35
N ALA A 75 3.67 20.31 -31.40
CA ALA A 75 4.33 21.60 -31.50
C ALA A 75 5.85 21.46 -31.64
N GLY A 76 6.47 20.59 -30.81
CA GLY A 76 7.91 20.31 -30.90
C GLY A 76 8.32 19.77 -32.28
N VAL A 77 7.58 18.82 -32.83
CA VAL A 77 7.84 18.27 -34.18
C VAL A 77 7.70 19.35 -35.25
N THR A 78 6.67 20.21 -35.18
CA THR A 78 6.49 21.29 -36.17
C THR A 78 7.62 22.33 -36.13
N ILE A 79 8.09 22.70 -34.95
CA ILE A 79 9.20 23.66 -34.79
C ILE A 79 10.48 23.07 -35.35
N ILE A 80 10.80 21.81 -35.00
CA ILE A 80 11.96 21.10 -35.54
C ILE A 80 11.87 21.03 -37.07
N SER A 81 10.74 20.56 -37.62
CA SER A 81 10.57 20.45 -39.07
C SER A 81 10.72 21.77 -39.81
N THR A 82 10.32 22.89 -39.19
CA THR A 82 10.47 24.24 -39.78
C THR A 82 11.91 24.76 -39.72
N ILE A 83 12.71 24.29 -38.76
CA ILE A 83 14.13 24.69 -38.64
C ILE A 83 15.01 23.92 -39.65
N TYR A 84 14.65 22.67 -39.98
CA TYR A 84 15.44 21.79 -40.84
C TYR A 84 15.02 21.81 -42.33
N HIS A 85 14.02 22.62 -42.70
CA HIS A 85 13.56 22.83 -44.07
C HIS A 85 13.56 24.33 -44.39
#